data_AF-A0A6B3AAL7-F1
#
_entry.id   AF-A0A6B3AAL7-F1
#
_cell.length_a   1.000
_cell.length_b   1.000
_cell.length_c   1.000
_cell.angle_alpha   90.00
_cell.angle_beta   90.00
_cell.angle_gamma   90.00
#
_symmetry.space_group_name_H-M   'P 1'
#
loop_
_entity.id
_entity.type
_entity.pdbx_description
1 polymer ?
#
loop_
_entity_poly.entity_id
_entity_poly.type
_entity_poly.pdbx_seq_one_letter_code
_entity_poly.pdbx_strand_id
1 'polypeptide(L)'
;MTDPLPGREPRLLPWSGVGDKPCYLITDDADGPVTRLADTTESVQLGMGADVLAHARALIPDALPGELRHLAECLTVALADALRVAESRGRRLRRLT
;
A
#
# COMPACT_ATOMS: atom_id res chain seq x y z
N MET A 1 -18.19 6.31 -20.28
CA MET A 1 -17.78 7.15 -19.13
C MET A 1 -18.96 7.14 -18.16
N THR A 2 -19.03 6.11 -17.32
CA THR A 2 -20.19 5.86 -16.46
C THR A 2 -20.02 6.68 -15.20
N ASP A 3 -20.94 7.62 -14.98
CA ASP A 3 -21.03 8.43 -13.77
C ASP A 3 -21.21 7.50 -12.55
N PRO A 4 -20.45 7.66 -11.45
CA PRO A 4 -20.65 6.85 -10.26
C PRO A 4 -22.00 7.21 -9.62
N LEU A 5 -22.81 6.18 -9.33
CA LEU A 5 -24.09 6.33 -8.64
C LEU A 5 -23.91 7.09 -7.31
N PRO A 6 -24.78 8.07 -6.98
CA PRO A 6 -24.67 8.85 -5.76
C PRO A 6 -24.74 7.92 -4.54
N GLY A 7 -23.68 7.93 -3.71
CA GLY A 7 -23.56 7.16 -2.48
C GLY A 7 -22.48 6.06 -2.46
N ARG A 8 -21.76 5.82 -3.56
CA ARG A 8 -20.70 4.80 -3.62
C ARG A 8 -19.32 5.41 -3.83
N GLU A 9 -18.60 5.67 -2.74
CA GLU A 9 -17.21 6.11 -2.85
C GLU A 9 -16.26 4.94 -3.14
N PRO A 10 -15.43 5.03 -4.20
CA PRO A 10 -14.48 3.98 -4.55
C PRO A 10 -13.40 3.78 -3.47
N ARG A 11 -13.14 2.53 -3.10
CA ARG A 11 -11.98 2.13 -2.27
C ARG A 11 -10.74 2.02 -3.16
N LEU A 12 -9.69 2.78 -2.85
CA LEU A 12 -8.36 2.57 -3.44
C LEU A 12 -7.80 1.22 -2.99
N LEU A 13 -7.30 0.42 -3.91
CA LEU A 13 -6.69 -0.88 -3.64
C LEU A 13 -5.17 -0.74 -3.43
N PRO A 14 -4.56 -1.61 -2.60
CA PRO A 14 -3.15 -1.53 -2.25
C PRO A 14 -2.21 -2.02 -3.37
N TRP A 15 -2.75 -2.57 -4.45
CA TRP A 15 -2.03 -2.93 -5.66
C TRP A 15 -2.35 -1.99 -6.82
N SER A 16 -1.39 -1.84 -7.72
CA SER A 16 -1.56 -1.14 -8.98
C SER A 16 -2.39 -1.95 -9.98
N GLY A 17 -3.11 -1.24 -10.83
CA GLY A 17 -3.69 -1.80 -12.04
C GLY A 17 -2.70 -1.82 -13.19
N VAL A 18 -3.24 -2.07 -14.38
CA VAL A 18 -2.45 -2.07 -15.63
C VAL A 18 -1.72 -0.72 -15.79
N GLY A 19 -0.40 -0.78 -15.95
CA GLY A 19 0.47 0.38 -16.17
C GLY A 19 0.60 1.30 -14.95
N ASP A 20 0.71 0.72 -13.74
CA ASP A 20 0.88 1.44 -12.47
C ASP A 20 -0.25 2.40 -12.08
N LYS A 21 -1.40 2.27 -12.75
CA LYS A 21 -2.56 3.11 -12.49
C LYS A 21 -3.23 2.72 -11.16
N PRO A 22 -3.72 3.68 -10.36
CA PRO A 22 -4.51 3.38 -9.18
C PRO A 22 -5.72 2.49 -9.52
N CYS A 23 -5.92 1.44 -8.73
CA CYS A 23 -7.09 0.56 -8.85
C CYS A 23 -8.13 0.88 -7.79
N TYR A 24 -9.40 0.87 -8.19
CA TYR A 24 -10.51 1.20 -7.31
C TYR A 24 -11.54 0.08 -7.26
N LEU A 25 -12.04 -0.22 -6.07
CA LEU A 25 -13.15 -1.13 -5.81
C LEU A 25 -14.40 -0.33 -5.47
N ILE A 26 -15.50 -0.59 -6.18
CA ILE A 26 -16.84 -0.10 -5.86
C ILE A 26 -17.67 -1.32 -5.46
N THR A 27 -18.11 -1.41 -4.21
CA THR A 27 -18.88 -2.53 -3.68
C THR A 27 -19.83 -2.07 -2.58
N ASP A 28 -20.94 -2.79 -2.41
CA ASP A 28 -21.91 -2.60 -1.31
C ASP A 28 -21.52 -3.38 -0.06
N ASP A 29 -20.65 -4.38 -0.23
CA ASP A 29 -20.21 -5.26 0.83
C ASP A 29 -18.90 -4.74 1.44
N ALA A 30 -19.03 -4.13 2.62
CA ALA A 30 -17.91 -3.64 3.40
C ALA A 30 -16.96 -4.75 3.87
N ASP A 31 -17.37 -6.02 3.84
CA ASP A 31 -16.54 -7.20 4.15
C ASP A 31 -16.47 -8.19 2.97
N GLY A 32 -16.63 -7.69 1.73
CA GLY A 32 -16.53 -8.53 0.55
C GLY A 32 -15.15 -9.20 0.39
N PRO A 33 -15.03 -10.30 -0.39
CA PRO A 33 -13.77 -11.01 -0.58
C PRO A 33 -12.59 -10.11 -1.02
N VAL A 34 -12.85 -9.12 -1.89
CA VAL A 34 -11.83 -8.18 -2.37
C VAL A 34 -11.44 -7.18 -1.29
N THR A 35 -12.36 -6.78 -0.41
CA THR A 35 -12.06 -5.95 0.76
C THR A 35 -11.10 -6.68 1.69
N ARG A 36 -11.39 -7.94 2.05
CA ARG A 36 -10.50 -8.75 2.90
C ARG A 36 -9.15 -9.00 2.25
N LEU A 37 -9.12 -9.24 0.94
CA LEU A 37 -7.88 -9.35 0.19
C LEU A 37 -7.07 -8.04 0.28
N ALA A 38 -7.71 -6.89 0.10
CA ALA A 38 -7.05 -5.59 0.25
C ALA A 38 -6.51 -5.39 1.67
N ASP A 39 -7.26 -5.73 2.72
CA ASP A 39 -6.78 -5.62 4.10
C ASP A 39 -5.58 -6.55 4.38
N THR A 40 -5.63 -7.76 3.82
CA THR A 40 -4.52 -8.73 3.92
C THR A 40 -3.28 -8.20 3.20
N THR A 41 -3.43 -7.69 1.98
CA THR A 41 -2.31 -7.11 1.22
C THR A 41 -1.73 -5.89 1.92
N GLU A 42 -2.56 -4.99 2.45
CA GLU A 42 -2.10 -3.85 3.26
C GLU A 42 -1.26 -4.35 4.46
N SER A 43 -1.69 -5.41 5.15
CA SER A 43 -0.95 -5.99 6.27
C SER A 43 0.38 -6.60 5.85
N VAL A 44 0.41 -7.35 4.74
CA VAL A 44 1.62 -7.97 4.21
C VAL A 44 2.64 -6.92 3.78
N GLN A 45 2.22 -5.89 3.04
CA GLN A 45 3.09 -4.80 2.60
C GLN A 45 3.73 -4.07 3.79
N LEU A 46 2.95 -3.78 4.84
CA LEU A 46 3.48 -3.15 6.05
C LEU A 46 4.44 -4.06 6.81
N GLY A 47 4.17 -5.36 6.87
CA GLY A 47 5.08 -6.35 7.46
C GLY A 47 6.42 -6.41 6.71
N MET A 48 6.38 -6.53 5.39
CA MET A 48 7.58 -6.50 4.55
C MET A 48 8.37 -5.19 4.72
N GLY A 49 7.68 -4.05 4.80
CA GLY A 49 8.33 -2.78 5.07
C GLY A 49 9.02 -2.71 6.44
N ALA A 50 8.42 -3.32 7.47
CA ALA A 50 9.03 -3.43 8.79
C ALA A 50 10.29 -4.30 8.76
N ASP A 51 10.25 -5.43 8.03
CA ASP A 51 11.40 -6.32 7.86
C ASP A 51 12.56 -5.63 7.12
N VAL A 52 12.27 -4.92 6.03
CA VAL A 52 13.27 -4.14 5.28
C VAL A 52 13.88 -3.05 6.17
N LEU A 53 13.07 -2.35 6.96
CA LEU A 53 13.55 -1.32 7.88
C LEU A 53 14.43 -1.90 8.99
N ALA A 54 14.07 -3.07 9.53
CA ALA A 54 14.87 -3.76 10.53
C ALA A 54 16.23 -4.19 9.95
N HIS A 55 16.22 -4.76 8.73
CA HIS A 55 17.43 -5.12 8.01
C HIS A 55 18.31 -3.88 7.72
N ALA A 56 17.71 -2.77 7.27
CA ALA A 56 18.40 -1.51 7.03
C ALA A 56 19.16 -1.02 8.26
N ARG A 57 18.49 -1.01 9.42
CA ARG A 57 19.10 -0.57 10.68
C ARG A 57 20.29 -1.43 11.11
N ALA A 58 20.25 -2.73 10.82
CA ALA A 58 21.35 -3.64 11.11
C ALA A 58 22.51 -3.50 10.10
N LEU A 59 22.20 -3.24 8.82
CA LEU A 59 23.18 -3.21 7.74
C LEU A 59 23.95 -1.88 7.65
N ILE A 60 23.27 -0.73 7.83
CA ILE A 60 23.84 0.61 7.64
C ILE A 60 25.20 0.86 8.34
N PRO A 61 25.44 0.41 9.60
CA PRO A 61 26.70 0.67 10.29
C PRO A 61 27.94 0.15 9.56
N ASP A 62 27.83 -1.00 8.89
CA ASP A 62 28.95 -1.73 8.28
C ASP A 62 28.79 -1.90 6.76
N ALA A 63 27.83 -1.18 6.15
CA ALA A 63 27.45 -1.37 4.76
C ALA A 63 28.55 -0.98 3.78
N LEU A 64 28.83 -1.85 2.82
CA LEU A 64 29.65 -1.54 1.66
C LEU A 64 28.86 -0.63 0.70
N PRO A 65 29.54 0.20 -0.13
CA PRO A 65 28.87 1.11 -1.06
C PRO A 65 27.88 0.43 -2.02
N GLY A 66 28.15 -0.83 -2.41
CA GLY A 66 27.25 -1.61 -3.26
C GLY A 66 25.96 -2.04 -2.55
N GLU A 67 26.02 -2.28 -1.24
CA GLU A 67 24.89 -2.70 -0.42
C GLU A 67 23.96 -1.53 -0.11
N LEU A 68 24.50 -0.33 0.03
CA LEU A 68 23.71 0.89 0.25
C LEU A 68 22.78 1.20 -0.93
N ARG A 69 23.21 0.97 -2.17
CA ARG A 69 22.34 1.16 -3.34
C ARG A 69 21.17 0.19 -3.33
N HIS A 70 21.43 -1.09 -3.11
CA HIS A 70 20.38 -2.11 -3.04
C HIS A 70 19.42 -1.84 -1.87
N LEU A 71 19.96 -1.46 -0.71
CA LEU A 71 19.16 -1.10 0.45
C LEU A 71 18.25 0.11 0.17
N ALA A 72 18.76 1.13 -0.51
CA ALA A 72 17.98 2.30 -0.90
C ALA A 72 16.84 1.95 -1.87
N GLU A 73 17.06 1.04 -2.83
CA GLU A 73 16.03 0.51 -3.72
C GLU A 73 14.93 -0.19 -2.93
N CYS A 74 15.29 -1.11 -2.02
CA CYS A 74 14.34 -1.83 -1.17
C CYS A 74 13.52 -0.87 -0.28
N LEU A 75 14.18 0.11 0.34
CA LEU A 75 13.51 1.13 1.17
C LEU A 75 12.57 2.01 0.36
N THR A 76 12.92 2.33 -0.89
CA THR A 76 12.06 3.12 -1.79
C THR A 76 10.76 2.37 -2.10
N VAL A 77 10.85 1.07 -2.39
CA VAL A 77 9.67 0.22 -2.62
C VAL A 77 8.81 0.14 -1.36
N ALA A 78 9.41 -0.18 -0.21
CA ALA A 78 8.70 -0.28 1.06
C ALA A 78 7.99 1.03 1.44
N LEU A 79 8.62 2.18 1.19
CA LEU A 79 8.02 3.49 1.43
C LEU A 79 6.85 3.77 0.48
N ALA A 80 6.99 3.46 -0.82
CA ALA A 80 5.92 3.63 -1.79
C ALA A 80 4.68 2.80 -1.43
N ASP A 81 4.88 1.56 -0.98
CA ASP A 81 3.80 0.69 -0.50
C ASP A 81 3.15 1.27 0.76
N ALA A 82 3.94 1.69 1.76
CA ALA A 82 3.42 2.29 2.98
C ALA A 82 2.59 3.56 2.73
N LEU A 83 3.04 4.43 1.81
CA LEU A 83 2.30 5.62 1.41
C LEU A 83 0.98 5.28 0.73
N ARG A 84 0.95 4.25 -0.12
CA ARG A 84 -0.29 3.77 -0.77
C ARG A 84 -1.26 3.19 0.26
N VAL A 85 -0.79 2.40 1.22
CA VAL A 85 -1.62 1.89 2.33
C VAL A 85 -2.18 3.04 3.16
N ALA A 86 -1.36 4.04 3.48
CA ALA A 86 -1.78 5.22 4.23
C ALA A 86 -2.85 6.03 3.48
N GLU A 87 -2.70 6.22 2.16
CA GLU A 87 -3.70 6.88 1.33
C GLU A 87 -5.02 6.10 1.30
N SER A 88 -4.94 4.78 1.05
CA SER A 88 -6.10 3.88 1.07
C SER A 88 -6.87 4.02 2.38
N ARG A 89 -6.19 3.84 3.52
CA ARG A 89 -6.77 3.93 4.87
C ARG A 89 -7.31 5.33 5.19
N GLY A 90 -6.56 6.38 4.84
CA GLY A 90 -6.95 7.77 5.07
C GLY A 90 -8.24 8.14 4.33
N ARG A 91 -8.41 7.68 3.08
CA ARG A 91 -9.67 7.84 2.34
C ARG A 91 -10.83 7.12 3.03
N ARG A 92 -10.60 5.95 3.66
CA ARG A 92 -11.63 5.25 4.43
C ARG A 92 -11.99 5.97 5.73
N LEU A 93 -11.01 6.53 6.43
CA LEU A 93 -11.23 7.26 7.68
C LEU A 93 -12.04 8.54 7.45
N ARG A 94 -11.77 9.29 6.38
CA ARG A 94 -12.54 10.48 6.00
C ARG A 94 -14.02 10.18 5.71
N ARG A 95 -14.40 8.92 5.45
CA ARG A 95 -15.81 8.52 5.33
C ARG A 95 -16.53 8.38 6.67
N LEU A 96 -15.78 8.27 7.77
CA LEU A 96 -16.34 8.06 9.12
C LEU A 96 -16.50 9.36 9.91
N THR A 97 -15.99 10.48 9.40
CA THR A 97 -15.98 11.82 10.02
C THR A 97 -16.78 12.81 9.21
#